data_AF-A0A2D6NVT3-F1
#
_entry.id   AF-A0A2D6NVT3-F1
#
_cell.length_a   1.000
_cell.length_b   1.000
_cell.length_c   1.000
_cell.angle_alpha   90.00
_cell.angle_beta   90.00
_cell.angle_gamma   90.00
#
_symmetry.space_group_name_H-M   'P 1'
#
loop_
_entity.id
_entity.type
_entity.pdbx_description
1 polymer ?
#
loop_
_entity_poly.entity_id
_entity_poly.type
_entity_poly.pdbx_seq_one_letter_code
_entity_poly.pdbx_strand_id
1 'polypeptide(L)'
;MQKYKIQLKLSKGFTLIEVLIVILIIALLITIIMIKIGPSQAKARDSKRENNLKQIMTAVEFYNSEYGKLPKHSLGNCGDNDVIAKNGKICSGFAFKTNDKTYIHELPKDPLGQDYEYSVISDIYKIQTKTEKPVQTLVCSRNSCWRE
;
A
#
# COMPACT_ATOMS: atom_id res chain seq x y z
N MET A 1 29.80 -69.60 28.62
CA MET A 1 28.53 -68.87 28.82
C MET A 1 28.30 -67.94 27.63
N GLN A 2 27.04 -67.82 27.20
CA GLN A 2 26.45 -66.84 26.28
C GLN A 2 26.91 -66.75 24.81
N LYS A 3 26.09 -67.38 23.94
CA LYS A 3 26.06 -67.14 22.49
C LYS A 3 25.41 -65.77 22.22
N TYR A 4 26.16 -64.84 21.62
CA TYR A 4 25.62 -63.55 21.16
C TYR A 4 24.86 -63.74 19.84
N LYS A 5 23.53 -63.54 19.88
CA LYS A 5 22.63 -63.62 18.72
C LYS A 5 22.51 -62.22 18.10
N ILE A 6 23.28 -61.94 17.05
CA ILE A 6 23.24 -60.64 16.35
C ILE A 6 21.94 -60.59 15.54
N GLN A 7 20.94 -59.88 16.06
CA GLN A 7 19.66 -59.61 15.40
C GLN A 7 19.85 -58.44 14.42
N LEU A 8 20.20 -58.71 13.16
CA LEU A 8 20.21 -57.70 12.11
C LEU A 8 18.75 -57.31 11.78
N LYS A 9 18.30 -56.15 12.26
CA LYS A 9 17.03 -55.55 11.82
C LYS A 9 17.14 -55.20 10.34
N LEU A 10 16.35 -55.84 9.50
CA LEU A 10 16.17 -55.43 8.09
C LEU A 10 15.51 -54.05 8.08
N SER A 11 16.28 -53.01 7.78
CA SER A 11 15.73 -51.70 7.45
C SER A 11 14.84 -51.84 6.23
N LYS A 12 13.56 -51.48 6.37
CA LYS A 12 12.62 -51.44 5.25
C LYS A 12 13.10 -50.36 4.27
N GLY A 13 13.40 -50.75 3.03
CA GLY A 13 13.69 -49.81 1.95
C GLY A 13 12.42 -49.11 1.48
N PHE A 14 12.56 -47.88 0.98
CA PHE A 14 11.46 -47.12 0.39
C PHE A 14 10.96 -47.82 -0.88
N THR A 15 9.65 -47.91 -1.05
CA THR A 15 9.07 -48.43 -2.29
C THR A 15 9.03 -47.35 -3.36
N LEU A 16 9.19 -47.73 -4.63
CA LEU A 16 9.12 -46.78 -5.76
C LEU A 16 7.75 -46.09 -5.84
N ILE A 17 6.70 -46.79 -5.39
CA ILE A 17 5.34 -46.25 -5.32
C ILE A 17 5.15 -45.22 -4.22
N GLU A 18 5.82 -45.37 -3.06
CA GLU A 18 5.79 -44.33 -2.01
C GLU A 18 6.39 -43.02 -2.52
N VAL A 19 7.52 -43.08 -3.24
CA VAL A 19 8.15 -41.87 -3.80
C VAL A 19 7.25 -41.24 -4.88
N LEU A 20 6.59 -42.05 -5.71
CA LEU A 20 5.68 -41.58 -6.76
C LEU A 20 4.46 -40.82 -6.19
N ILE A 21 3.86 -41.33 -5.12
CA ILE A 21 2.70 -40.68 -4.49
C ILE A 21 3.10 -39.36 -3.83
N VAL A 22 4.29 -39.30 -3.22
CA VAL A 22 4.79 -38.08 -2.57
C VAL A 22 4.97 -36.94 -3.57
N ILE A 23 5.58 -37.20 -4.73
CA ILE A 23 5.77 -36.15 -5.74
C ILE A 23 4.43 -35.67 -6.33
N LEU A 24 3.44 -36.56 -6.45
CA LEU A 24 2.09 -36.23 -6.90
C LEU A 24 1.38 -35.30 -5.92
N ILE A 25 1.48 -35.58 -4.61
CA ILE A 25 0.90 -34.73 -3.57
C ILE A 25 1.59 -33.35 -3.54
N ILE A 26 2.93 -33.31 -3.63
CA ILE A 26 3.69 -32.05 -3.63
C ILE A 26 3.28 -31.17 -4.84
N ALA A 27 3.18 -31.75 -6.03
CA ALA A 27 2.77 -31.02 -7.23
C ALA A 27 1.35 -30.42 -7.10
N LEU A 28 0.42 -31.17 -6.51
CA LEU A 28 -0.94 -30.70 -6.26
C LEU A 28 -0.97 -29.53 -5.27
N LEU A 29 -0.22 -29.61 -4.17
CA LEU A 29 -0.17 -28.56 -3.15
C LEU A 29 0.41 -27.25 -3.71
N ILE A 30 1.51 -27.31 -4.49
CA ILE A 30 2.13 -26.13 -5.10
C ILE A 30 1.14 -25.42 -6.03
N THR A 31 0.37 -26.18 -6.82
CA THR A 31 -0.61 -25.64 -7.77
C THR A 31 -1.69 -24.81 -7.06
N ILE A 32 -2.20 -25.29 -5.92
CA ILE A 32 -3.24 -24.58 -5.13
C ILE A 32 -2.68 -23.28 -4.53
N ILE A 33 -1.44 -23.31 -4.05
CA ILE A 33 -0.79 -22.16 -3.40
C ILE A 33 -0.57 -21.02 -4.40
N MET A 34 -0.12 -21.32 -5.62
CA MET A 34 0.14 -20.29 -6.65
C MET A 34 -1.10 -19.46 -6.99
N ILE A 35 -2.28 -20.07 -7.01
CA ILE A 35 -3.55 -19.39 -7.36
C ILE A 35 -3.95 -18.35 -6.30
N LYS A 36 -3.45 -18.45 -5.05
CA LYS A 36 -3.92 -17.61 -3.92
C LYS A 36 -3.13 -16.32 -3.69
N ILE A 37 -2.00 -16.09 -4.37
CA ILE A 37 -1.07 -15.00 -4.02
C ILE A 37 -1.48 -13.63 -4.61
N GLY A 38 -2.27 -13.60 -5.69
CA GLY A 38 -2.56 -12.36 -6.44
C GLY A 38 -3.53 -11.31 -5.85
N PRO A 39 -4.59 -11.67 -5.08
CA PRO A 39 -5.57 -10.68 -4.62
C PRO A 39 -5.21 -9.96 -3.31
N SER A 40 -4.34 -10.53 -2.47
CA SER A 40 -4.01 -9.97 -1.16
C SER A 40 -3.14 -8.72 -1.26
N GLN A 41 -2.15 -8.72 -2.15
CA GLN A 41 -1.21 -7.60 -2.29
C GLN A 41 -1.90 -6.33 -2.82
N ALA A 42 -2.86 -6.46 -3.74
CA ALA A 42 -3.62 -5.32 -4.26
C ALA A 42 -4.47 -4.66 -3.16
N LYS A 43 -5.13 -5.45 -2.31
CA LYS A 43 -5.86 -4.93 -1.14
C LYS A 43 -4.95 -4.23 -0.14
N ALA A 44 -3.74 -4.75 0.09
CA ALA A 44 -2.76 -4.10 0.94
C ALA A 44 -2.29 -2.75 0.36
N ARG A 45 -2.07 -2.67 -0.96
CA ARG A 45 -1.77 -1.40 -1.64
C ARG A 45 -2.92 -0.42 -1.55
N ASP A 46 -4.16 -0.86 -1.74
CA ASP A 46 -5.35 -0.02 -1.61
C ASP A 46 -5.52 0.51 -0.16
N SER A 47 -5.29 -0.33 0.85
CA SER A 47 -5.27 0.11 2.25
C SER A 47 -4.16 1.15 2.51
N LYS A 48 -2.98 0.97 1.91
CA LYS A 48 -1.90 1.97 1.98
C LYS A 48 -2.30 3.29 1.30
N ARG A 49 -2.93 3.24 0.12
CA ARG A 49 -3.47 4.43 -0.56
C ARG A 49 -4.46 5.19 0.33
N GLU A 50 -5.39 4.47 0.96
CA GLU A 50 -6.38 5.07 1.85
C GLU A 50 -5.71 5.78 3.05
N ASN A 51 -4.73 5.15 3.67
CA ASN A 51 -3.98 5.76 4.76
C ASN A 51 -3.16 6.97 4.30
N ASN A 52 -2.53 6.90 3.13
CA ASN A 52 -1.80 8.01 2.53
C ASN A 52 -2.71 9.23 2.31
N LEU A 53 -3.89 9.03 1.72
CA LEU A 53 -4.85 10.12 1.52
C LEU A 53 -5.31 10.73 2.84
N LYS A 54 -5.58 9.92 3.86
CA LYS A 54 -5.95 10.41 5.20
C LYS A 54 -4.85 11.24 5.87
N GLN A 55 -3.59 10.85 5.69
CA GLN A 55 -2.44 11.62 6.20
C GLN A 55 -2.35 12.98 5.52
N ILE A 56 -2.48 13.03 4.18
CA ILE A 56 -2.48 14.30 3.44
C ILE A 56 -3.67 15.16 3.86
N MET A 57 -4.87 14.60 3.91
CA MET A 57 -6.09 15.27 4.34
C MET A 57 -5.90 15.92 5.73
N THR A 58 -5.40 15.16 6.69
CA THR A 58 -5.12 15.66 8.05
C THR A 58 -4.12 16.83 8.03
N ALA A 59 -3.06 16.74 7.23
CA ALA A 59 -2.08 17.82 7.10
C ALA A 59 -2.69 19.10 6.49
N VAL A 60 -3.54 18.94 5.45
CA VAL A 60 -4.27 20.05 4.81
C VAL A 60 -5.25 20.69 5.79
N GLU A 61 -5.99 19.90 6.57
CA GLU A 61 -6.92 20.42 7.57
C GLU A 61 -6.21 21.17 8.70
N PHE A 62 -5.07 20.67 9.18
CA PHE A 62 -4.29 21.40 10.18
C PHE A 62 -3.80 22.74 9.64
N TYR A 63 -3.30 22.78 8.40
CA TYR A 63 -2.91 24.04 7.77
C TYR A 63 -4.11 24.98 7.60
N ASN A 64 -5.26 24.48 7.15
CA ASN A 64 -6.47 25.27 6.97
C ASN A 64 -7.02 25.81 8.31
N SER A 65 -6.93 25.03 9.38
CA SER A 65 -7.32 25.45 10.74
C SER A 65 -6.46 26.61 11.27
N GLU A 66 -5.19 26.69 10.86
CA GLU A 66 -4.26 27.72 11.34
C GLU A 66 -4.29 28.99 10.50
N TYR A 67 -4.39 28.84 9.17
CA TYR A 67 -4.31 29.97 8.24
C TYR A 67 -5.66 30.38 7.62
N GLY A 68 -6.74 29.64 7.88
CA GLY A 68 -8.07 29.91 7.34
C GLY A 68 -8.16 29.82 5.81
N LYS A 69 -7.20 29.15 5.17
CA LYS A 69 -7.11 29.02 3.70
C LYS A 69 -6.51 27.68 3.31
N LEU A 70 -6.84 27.22 2.11
CA LEU A 70 -6.25 26.01 1.55
C LEU A 70 -4.80 26.25 1.08
N PRO A 71 -3.95 25.21 1.10
CA PRO A 71 -2.59 25.30 0.59
C PRO A 71 -2.54 25.54 -0.93
N LYS A 72 -1.41 26.06 -1.39
CA LYS A 72 -1.14 26.34 -2.80
C LYS A 72 -1.03 25.02 -3.57
N HIS A 73 -1.68 24.95 -4.72
CA HIS A 73 -1.75 23.73 -5.53
C HIS A 73 -1.43 23.92 -7.02
N SER A 74 -1.28 25.17 -7.47
CA SER A 74 -1.01 25.55 -8.86
C SER A 74 0.15 26.54 -9.00
N LEU A 75 0.50 27.23 -7.91
CA LEU A 75 1.55 28.25 -7.86
C LEU A 75 2.66 27.80 -6.92
N GLY A 76 3.91 27.86 -7.39
CA GLY A 76 5.11 27.45 -6.65
C GLY A 76 5.70 26.12 -7.13
N ASN A 77 6.80 25.70 -6.50
CA ASN A 77 7.45 24.42 -6.73
C ASN A 77 7.25 23.48 -5.54
N CYS A 78 7.32 22.19 -5.81
CA CYS A 78 7.29 21.19 -4.74
C CYS A 78 8.47 21.40 -3.79
N GLY A 79 8.20 21.42 -2.48
CA GLY A 79 9.18 21.72 -1.44
C GLY A 79 9.20 23.19 -0.99
N ASP A 80 8.56 24.09 -1.73
CA ASP A 80 8.30 25.46 -1.28
C ASP A 80 7.27 25.49 -0.14
N ASN A 81 7.26 26.58 0.60
CA ASN A 81 6.30 26.75 1.68
C ASN A 81 4.87 26.86 1.17
N ASP A 82 3.96 26.23 1.90
CA ASP A 82 2.52 26.19 1.67
C ASP A 82 2.09 25.44 0.39
N VAL A 83 3.01 24.82 -0.35
CA VAL A 83 2.71 24.11 -1.60
C VAL A 83 2.43 22.63 -1.32
N ILE A 84 1.21 22.17 -1.63
CA ILE A 84 0.80 20.76 -1.49
C ILE A 84 0.85 20.02 -2.83
N ALA A 85 0.59 20.72 -3.92
CA ALA A 85 0.43 20.16 -5.25
C ALA A 85 0.92 21.14 -6.32
N LYS A 86 1.20 20.60 -7.50
CA LYS A 86 1.54 21.35 -8.71
C LYS A 86 0.89 20.68 -9.91
N ASN A 87 0.29 21.47 -10.80
CA ASN A 87 -0.38 20.96 -12.01
C ASN A 87 -1.42 19.85 -11.70
N GLY A 88 -2.15 19.98 -10.59
CA GLY A 88 -3.15 19.00 -10.16
C GLY A 88 -2.59 17.72 -9.55
N LYS A 89 -1.27 17.59 -9.34
CA LYS A 89 -0.66 16.41 -8.71
C LYS A 89 -0.01 16.79 -7.39
N ILE A 90 -0.20 15.95 -6.38
CA ILE A 90 0.46 16.07 -5.07
C ILE A 90 1.97 16.00 -5.27
N CYS A 91 2.69 16.85 -4.53
CA CYS A 91 4.14 16.92 -4.53
C CYS A 91 4.80 15.76 -3.78
N SER A 92 4.56 14.51 -4.22
CA SER A 92 5.07 13.30 -3.58
C SER A 92 6.59 13.35 -3.33
N GLY A 93 7.02 12.93 -2.15
CA GLY A 93 8.42 12.92 -1.73
C GLY A 93 8.96 14.26 -1.22
N PHE A 94 8.17 15.33 -1.25
CA PHE A 94 8.53 16.61 -0.63
C PHE A 94 7.79 16.81 0.69
N ALA A 95 8.40 17.56 1.61
CA ALA A 95 7.72 18.01 2.82
C ALA A 95 6.64 19.04 2.48
N PHE A 96 5.51 18.96 3.18
CA PHE A 96 4.56 20.07 3.22
C PHE A 96 4.69 20.81 4.55
N LYS A 97 5.15 22.05 4.43
CA LYS A 97 5.63 22.90 5.53
C LYS A 97 5.34 24.37 5.25
N THR A 98 5.40 25.16 6.30
CA THR A 98 5.56 26.61 6.29
C THR A 98 6.98 26.95 6.74
N ASN A 99 7.29 28.24 6.89
CA ASN A 99 8.58 28.68 7.45
C ASN A 99 8.86 28.11 8.85
N ASP A 100 7.81 27.99 9.67
CA ASP A 100 7.95 27.73 11.10
C ASP A 100 7.45 26.33 11.50
N LYS A 101 6.70 25.66 10.64
CA LYS A 101 6.04 24.39 10.97
C LYS A 101 6.04 23.41 9.81
N THR A 102 6.24 22.13 10.10
CA THR A 102 6.07 21.03 9.13
C THR A 102 4.81 20.26 9.48
N TYR A 103 3.91 20.11 8.51
CA TYR A 103 2.65 19.37 8.68
C TYR A 103 2.83 17.89 8.31
N ILE A 104 3.67 17.63 7.31
CA ILE A 104 4.06 16.27 6.91
C ILE A 104 5.47 16.29 6.34
N HIS A 105 6.33 15.40 6.82
CA HIS A 105 7.75 15.36 6.43
C HIS A 105 7.95 14.98 4.97
N GLU A 106 7.15 14.06 4.46
CA GLU A 106 7.18 13.63 3.06
C GLU A 106 5.76 13.30 2.62
N LEU A 107 5.32 13.95 1.54
CA LEU A 107 4.04 13.64 0.93
C LEU A 107 4.10 12.21 0.36
N PRO A 108 3.15 11.34 0.75
CA PRO A 108 3.22 9.95 0.38
C PRO A 108 3.03 9.78 -1.13
N LYS A 109 3.79 8.85 -1.69
CA LYS A 109 3.68 8.42 -3.08
C LYS A 109 2.81 7.16 -3.20
N ASP A 110 2.10 7.01 -4.31
CA ASP A 110 1.38 5.76 -4.60
C ASP A 110 2.36 4.56 -4.62
N PRO A 111 1.96 3.37 -4.13
CA PRO A 111 2.78 2.16 -4.20
C PRO A 111 3.23 1.77 -5.61
N LEU A 112 2.49 2.18 -6.65
CA LEU A 112 2.84 1.95 -8.06
C LEU A 112 3.57 3.14 -8.70
N GLY A 113 3.94 4.15 -7.90
CA GLY A 113 4.72 5.30 -8.36
C GLY A 113 3.93 6.40 -9.06
N GLN A 114 2.59 6.33 -9.06
CA GLN A 114 1.73 7.41 -9.53
C GLN A 114 1.58 8.48 -8.44
N ASP A 115 1.35 9.73 -8.84
CA ASP A 115 1.06 10.81 -7.90
C ASP A 115 -0.45 10.93 -7.68
N TYR A 116 -0.83 11.21 -6.44
CA TYR A 116 -2.21 11.51 -6.09
C TYR A 116 -2.65 12.81 -6.75
N GLU A 117 -3.91 12.87 -7.15
CA GLU A 117 -4.45 14.04 -7.83
C GLU A 117 -5.15 14.95 -6.83
N TYR A 118 -4.88 16.25 -6.94
CA TYR A 118 -5.39 17.28 -6.05
C TYR A 118 -6.10 18.35 -6.88
N SER A 119 -7.37 18.58 -6.59
CA SER A 119 -8.17 19.62 -7.23
C SER A 119 -8.88 20.47 -6.19
N VAL A 120 -9.12 21.74 -6.51
CA VAL A 120 -9.86 22.66 -5.65
C VAL A 120 -11.00 23.26 -6.45
N ILE A 121 -12.20 23.25 -5.86
CA ILE A 121 -13.38 23.91 -6.39
C ILE A 121 -13.87 24.85 -5.30
N SER A 122 -13.69 26.15 -5.52
CA SER A 122 -13.96 27.19 -4.52
C SER A 122 -13.18 26.93 -3.22
N ASP A 123 -13.86 26.53 -2.14
CA ASP A 123 -13.27 26.28 -0.81
C ASP A 123 -13.29 24.79 -0.42
N ILE A 124 -13.43 23.91 -1.42
CA ILE A 124 -13.43 22.46 -1.24
C ILE A 124 -12.27 21.89 -2.04
N TYR A 125 -11.32 21.25 -1.37
CA TYR A 125 -10.31 20.44 -2.05
C TYR A 125 -10.77 18.99 -2.15
N LYS A 126 -10.26 18.30 -3.17
CA LYS A 126 -10.46 16.87 -3.37
C LYS A 126 -9.11 16.24 -3.67
N ILE A 127 -8.78 15.19 -2.93
CA ILE A 127 -7.62 14.35 -3.19
C ILE A 127 -8.13 13.00 -3.69
N GLN A 128 -7.70 12.58 -4.88
CA GLN A 128 -8.23 11.39 -5.53
C GLN A 128 -7.14 10.42 -6.00
N THR A 129 -7.48 9.13 -5.95
CA THR A 129 -6.66 8.05 -6.53
C THR A 129 -7.52 6.90 -7.02
N LYS A 130 -7.00 6.12 -7.97
CA LYS A 130 -7.65 4.90 -8.46
C LYS A 130 -7.19 3.70 -7.63
N THR A 131 -8.15 2.93 -7.14
CA THR A 131 -7.90 1.67 -6.43
C THR A 131 -7.74 0.51 -7.41
N GLU A 132 -7.08 -0.55 -6.98
CA GLU A 132 -6.83 -1.73 -7.82
C GLU A 132 -7.94 -2.78 -7.71
N LYS A 133 -8.48 -3.01 -6.50
CA LYS A 133 -9.50 -4.06 -6.26
C LYS A 133 -10.55 -3.64 -5.21
N PRO A 134 -11.82 -3.38 -5.61
CA PRO A 134 -12.31 -3.15 -6.97
C PRO A 134 -11.72 -1.86 -7.57
N VAL A 135 -11.73 -1.72 -8.90
CA VAL A 135 -11.30 -0.46 -9.55
C VAL A 135 -12.36 0.62 -9.29
N GLN A 136 -12.07 1.50 -8.33
CA GLN A 136 -12.92 2.63 -7.93
C GLN A 136 -12.07 3.86 -7.66
N THR A 137 -12.66 5.05 -7.72
CA THR A 137 -11.97 6.29 -7.37
C THR A 137 -12.16 6.53 -5.87
N LEU A 138 -11.07 6.49 -5.11
CA LEU A 138 -11.10 6.89 -3.71
C LEU A 138 -10.86 8.39 -3.63
N VAL A 139 -11.81 9.11 -3.03
CA VAL A 139 -11.79 10.57 -2.88
C VAL A 139 -11.79 10.93 -1.40
N CYS A 140 -10.91 11.84 -1.00
CA CYS A 140 -10.86 12.41 0.34
C CYS A 140 -10.96 13.94 0.29
N SER A 141 -11.77 14.50 1.19
CA SER A 141 -11.99 15.94 1.33
C SER A 141 -12.47 16.26 2.74
N ARG A 142 -11.90 17.28 3.36
CA ARG A 142 -12.25 17.71 4.72
C ARG A 142 -12.07 16.60 5.76
N ASN A 143 -13.17 16.09 6.31
CA ASN A 143 -13.16 15.06 7.36
C ASN A 143 -13.71 13.72 6.86
N SER A 144 -13.90 13.53 5.56
CA SER A 144 -14.45 12.30 5.00
C SER A 144 -13.67 11.82 3.78
N CYS A 145 -13.63 10.50 3.64
CA CYS A 145 -13.17 9.80 2.46
C CYS A 145 -14.27 8.85 2.00
N TRP A 146 -14.58 8.83 0.71
CA TRP A 146 -15.58 7.96 0.11
C TRP A 146 -15.06 7.39 -1.20
N ARG A 147 -15.72 6.35 -1.70
CA ARG A 147 -15.43 5.74 -3.00
C ARG A 147 -16.52 6.15 -3.98
N GLU A 148 -16.10 6.62 -5.15
CA GLU A 148 -16.95 6.91 -6.32
C GLU A 148 -16.95 5.75 -7.31
#